data_AF-A0A847HKZ4-F1
#
_entry.id   AF-A0A847HKZ4-F1
#
_cell.length_a   1.000
_cell.length_b   1.000
_cell.length_c   1.000
_cell.angle_alpha   90.00
_cell.angle_beta   90.00
_cell.angle_gamma   90.00
#
_symmetry.space_group_name_H-M   'P 1'
#
loop_
_entity.id
_entity.type
_entity.pdbx_description
1 polymer ?
#
loop_
_entity_poly.entity_id
_entity_poly.type
_entity_poly.pdbx_seq_one_letter_code
_entity_poly.pdbx_strand_id
1 'polypeptide(L)'
;MQINTDLLQKISSAAARNLDSYLQKALTASAEHGSFGMQMLDQLHEKLPRTSCNDCGRCCNSVSIFSLEYHRLIREVMATWPPERLRRLVQSALRFDLRQAEAGNEKRLRCIFRDDESKVCLVHPVRPFACRIFGLLKEDGKRECEEVRDLNHPETVITQDYLISLQAKVLENSESYQPFPGEEEIHFFPFEFWFFRYIFSPERALQIYREILVPMSTPLTKLWQKHQEIQHE
;
A
#
# COMPACT_ATOMS: atom_id res chain seq x y z
N MET A 1 3.54 -2.17 21.07
CA MET A 1 3.02 -3.49 20.62
C MET A 1 4.20 -4.36 20.19
N GLN A 2 4.15 -5.68 20.42
CA GLN A 2 5.20 -6.62 19.98
C GLN A 2 4.73 -7.43 18.77
N ILE A 3 5.66 -7.81 17.89
CA ILE A 3 5.37 -8.66 16.73
C ILE A 3 5.05 -10.07 17.20
N ASN A 4 3.97 -10.66 16.69
CA ASN A 4 3.68 -12.08 16.91
C ASN A 4 4.62 -12.97 16.07
N THR A 5 5.71 -13.43 16.68
CA THR A 5 6.77 -14.22 16.02
C THR A 5 6.31 -15.60 15.60
N ASP A 6 5.43 -16.26 16.37
CA ASP A 6 4.86 -17.57 16.02
C ASP A 6 3.98 -17.46 14.76
N LEU A 7 3.12 -16.45 14.70
CA LEU A 7 2.29 -16.19 13.53
C LEU A 7 3.15 -15.88 12.30
N LEU A 8 4.18 -15.03 12.46
CA LEU A 8 5.12 -14.69 11.40
C LEU A 8 5.86 -15.94 10.86
N GLN A 9 6.29 -16.83 11.74
CA GLN A 9 6.96 -18.08 11.36
C GLN A 9 6.00 -19.04 10.65
N LYS A 10 4.74 -19.13 11.11
CA LYS A 10 3.69 -19.93 10.46
C LYS A 10 3.41 -19.43 9.04
N ILE A 11 3.30 -18.12 8.84
CA ILE A 11 3.10 -17.51 7.51
C ILE A 11 4.30 -17.79 6.62
N SER A 12 5.52 -17.57 7.11
CA SER A 12 6.75 -17.82 6.36
C SER A 12 6.88 -19.28 5.92
N SER A 13 6.55 -20.21 6.83
CA SER A 13 6.56 -21.64 6.55
C SER A 13 5.47 -22.06 5.55
N ALA A 14 4.28 -21.48 5.67
CA ALA A 14 3.18 -21.74 4.75
C ALA A 14 3.46 -21.17 3.35
N ALA A 15 4.06 -19.98 3.28
CA ALA A 15 4.51 -19.32 2.05
C ALA A 15 5.48 -20.19 1.26
N ALA A 16 6.47 -20.78 1.91
CA ALA A 16 7.44 -21.65 1.26
C ALA A 16 6.80 -22.87 0.59
N ARG A 17 5.71 -23.40 1.16
CA ARG A 17 5.01 -24.60 0.64
C ARG A 17 3.91 -24.29 -0.38
N ASN A 18 3.26 -23.13 -0.26
CA ASN A 18 2.03 -22.81 -1.00
C ASN A 18 2.18 -21.64 -1.97
N LEU A 19 3.41 -21.22 -2.27
CA LEU A 19 3.68 -20.03 -3.07
C LEU A 19 2.92 -20.01 -4.40
N ASP A 20 2.88 -21.13 -5.12
CA ASP A 20 2.15 -21.25 -6.39
C ASP A 20 0.64 -21.04 -6.22
N SER A 21 0.05 -21.60 -5.17
CA SER A 21 -1.37 -21.38 -4.86
C SER A 21 -1.64 -19.93 -4.50
N TYR A 22 -0.75 -19.29 -3.72
CA TYR A 22 -0.89 -17.89 -3.32
C TYR A 22 -0.74 -16.94 -4.50
N LEU A 23 0.20 -17.23 -5.40
CA LEU A 23 0.33 -16.51 -6.67
C LEU A 23 -0.98 -16.62 -7.45
N GLN A 24 -1.48 -17.84 -7.69
CA GLN A 24 -2.74 -18.03 -8.42
C GLN A 24 -3.90 -17.26 -7.78
N LYS A 25 -4.10 -17.35 -6.46
CA LYS A 25 -5.16 -16.59 -5.76
C LYS A 25 -5.02 -15.09 -5.92
N ALA A 26 -3.81 -14.54 -5.71
CA ALA A 26 -3.58 -13.10 -5.81
C ALA A 26 -3.85 -12.58 -7.22
N LEU A 27 -3.46 -13.34 -8.25
CA LEU A 27 -3.67 -12.99 -9.64
C LEU A 27 -5.16 -13.12 -10.05
N THR A 28 -5.81 -14.21 -9.67
CA THR A 28 -7.22 -14.47 -10.02
C THR A 28 -8.19 -13.51 -9.34
N ALA A 29 -7.93 -13.11 -8.09
CA ALA A 29 -8.80 -12.16 -7.38
C ALA A 29 -9.01 -10.85 -8.14
N SER A 30 -7.97 -10.36 -8.83
CA SER A 30 -8.11 -9.15 -9.66
C SER A 30 -8.87 -9.40 -10.95
N ALA A 31 -8.81 -10.61 -11.52
CA ALA A 31 -9.63 -10.99 -12.66
C ALA A 31 -11.11 -11.07 -12.27
N GLU A 32 -11.43 -11.69 -11.12
CA GLU A 32 -12.79 -11.84 -10.57
C GLU A 32 -13.45 -10.51 -10.23
N HIS A 33 -12.68 -9.55 -9.69
CA HIS A 33 -13.18 -8.19 -9.45
C HIS A 33 -13.67 -7.50 -10.75
N GLY A 34 -13.17 -7.91 -11.92
CA GLY A 34 -13.48 -7.26 -13.18
C GLY A 34 -12.79 -5.91 -13.36
N SER A 35 -13.23 -5.14 -14.37
CA SER A 35 -12.68 -3.83 -14.72
C SER A 35 -13.49 -2.66 -14.18
N PHE A 36 -14.49 -2.93 -13.33
CA PHE A 36 -15.33 -1.90 -12.74
C PHE A 36 -14.48 -0.93 -11.91
N GLY A 37 -14.78 0.36 -11.96
CA GLY A 37 -14.01 1.41 -11.26
C GLY A 37 -12.63 1.73 -11.85
N MET A 38 -12.00 0.86 -12.66
CA MET A 38 -10.61 1.07 -13.12
C MET A 38 -10.43 2.33 -13.97
N GLN A 39 -11.31 2.55 -14.94
CA GLN A 39 -11.24 3.74 -15.79
C GLN A 39 -11.46 5.02 -14.97
N MET A 40 -12.36 4.98 -13.99
CA MET A 40 -12.56 6.10 -13.07
C MET A 40 -11.29 6.33 -12.24
N LEU A 41 -10.65 5.28 -11.73
CA LEU A 41 -9.41 5.40 -10.95
C LEU A 41 -8.29 6.03 -11.78
N ASP A 42 -8.08 5.56 -13.01
CA ASP A 42 -7.08 6.13 -13.93
C ASP A 42 -7.37 7.62 -14.17
N GLN A 43 -8.63 8.00 -14.42
CA GLN A 43 -9.02 9.40 -14.59
C GLN A 43 -8.78 10.25 -13.35
N LEU A 44 -9.00 9.71 -12.14
CA LEU A 44 -8.72 10.43 -10.90
C LEU A 44 -7.21 10.56 -10.63
N HIS A 45 -6.42 9.54 -10.97
CA HIS A 45 -4.97 9.57 -10.88
C HIS A 45 -4.35 10.58 -11.85
N GLU A 46 -4.89 10.74 -13.05
CA GLU A 46 -4.41 11.73 -14.04
C GLU A 46 -4.77 13.18 -13.66
N LYS A 47 -5.65 13.40 -12.69
CA LYS A 47 -5.91 14.74 -12.13
C LYS A 47 -4.81 15.23 -11.19
N LEU A 48 -3.97 14.32 -10.71
CA LEU A 48 -2.82 14.70 -9.90
C LEU A 48 -1.63 15.07 -10.78
N PRO A 49 -0.80 16.05 -10.37
CA PRO A 49 0.43 16.38 -11.06
C PRO A 49 1.33 15.16 -11.21
N ARG A 50 1.97 15.05 -12.37
CA ARG A 50 3.01 14.06 -12.58
C ARG A 50 4.27 14.55 -11.89
N THR A 51 5.00 13.63 -11.27
CA THR A 51 6.22 13.96 -10.53
C THR A 51 7.39 13.10 -10.98
N SER A 52 8.59 13.68 -10.98
CA SER A 52 9.84 12.92 -11.02
C SER A 52 10.30 12.56 -9.61
N CYS A 53 10.97 11.41 -9.48
CA CYS A 53 11.59 10.94 -8.25
C CYS A 53 13.07 10.63 -8.54
N ASN A 54 13.98 10.98 -7.62
CA ASN A 54 15.41 10.68 -7.75
C ASN A 54 15.79 9.25 -7.33
N ASP A 55 14.80 8.36 -7.15
CA ASP A 55 14.98 6.94 -6.79
C ASP A 55 15.87 6.67 -5.56
N CYS A 56 15.96 7.61 -4.61
CA CYS A 56 16.79 7.43 -3.40
C CYS A 56 16.25 6.36 -2.43
N GLY A 57 15.00 5.93 -2.60
CA GLY A 57 14.35 4.89 -1.80
C GLY A 57 14.00 5.28 -0.36
N ARG A 58 14.23 6.54 0.07
CA ARG A 58 14.02 6.99 1.46
C ARG A 58 12.55 7.00 1.89
N CYS A 59 11.64 7.35 0.99
CA CYS A 59 10.20 7.41 1.24
C CYS A 59 9.45 6.13 0.87
N CYS A 60 10.12 5.15 0.23
CA CYS A 60 9.51 3.93 -0.28
C CYS A 60 9.16 2.93 0.82
N ASN A 61 7.97 3.09 1.39
CA ASN A 61 7.45 2.24 2.45
C ASN A 61 6.18 1.51 1.98
N SER A 62 5.74 0.53 2.76
CA SER A 62 4.41 -0.06 2.66
C SER A 62 3.40 1.06 2.94
N VAL A 63 2.76 1.54 1.87
CA VAL A 63 1.80 2.64 1.88
C VAL A 63 0.39 2.08 1.93
N SER A 64 -0.50 2.78 2.62
CA SER A 64 -1.92 2.49 2.56
C SER A 64 -2.49 2.87 1.20
N ILE A 65 -3.22 1.95 0.60
CA ILE A 65 -3.86 2.07 -0.71
C ILE A 65 -5.33 1.63 -0.59
N PHE A 66 -6.15 2.05 -1.54
CA PHE A 66 -7.51 1.51 -1.66
C PHE A 66 -7.51 0.12 -2.29
N SER A 67 -8.55 -0.69 -2.04
CA SER A 67 -8.65 -2.02 -2.66
C SER A 67 -8.70 -1.94 -4.19
N LEU A 68 -9.33 -0.89 -4.74
CA LEU A 68 -9.37 -0.66 -6.18
C LEU A 68 -7.96 -0.41 -6.76
N GLU A 69 -7.10 0.30 -6.01
CA GLU A 69 -5.71 0.51 -6.39
C GLU A 69 -4.89 -0.78 -6.32
N TYR A 70 -5.17 -1.66 -5.36
CA TYR A 70 -4.57 -3.00 -5.31
C TYR A 70 -4.87 -3.76 -6.61
N HIS A 71 -6.14 -3.82 -7.02
CA HIS A 71 -6.52 -4.52 -8.24
C HIS A 71 -5.90 -3.91 -9.50
N ARG A 72 -5.86 -2.58 -9.60
CA ARG A 72 -5.19 -1.89 -10.70
C ARG A 72 -3.70 -2.25 -10.75
N LEU A 73 -3.01 -2.23 -9.62
CA LEU A 73 -1.59 -2.58 -9.50
C LEU A 73 -1.33 -4.03 -9.92
N ILE A 74 -2.12 -4.98 -9.41
CA ILE A 74 -2.00 -6.40 -9.76
C ILE A 74 -2.22 -6.60 -11.27
N ARG A 75 -3.24 -5.95 -11.84
CA ARG A 75 -3.49 -5.99 -13.29
C ARG A 75 -2.32 -5.43 -14.11
N GLU A 76 -1.69 -4.34 -13.65
CA GLU A 76 -0.49 -3.81 -14.33
C GLU A 76 0.63 -4.84 -14.38
N VAL A 77 0.99 -5.39 -13.22
CA VAL A 77 2.13 -6.28 -13.13
C VAL A 77 1.83 -7.57 -13.89
N MET A 78 0.60 -8.08 -13.87
CA MET A 78 0.20 -9.24 -14.68
C MET A 78 0.35 -8.99 -16.17
N ALA A 79 0.01 -7.79 -16.65
CA ALA A 79 0.05 -7.45 -18.06
C ALA A 79 1.48 -7.17 -18.56
N THR A 80 2.37 -6.70 -17.68
CA THR A 80 3.67 -6.15 -18.08
C THR A 80 4.89 -6.90 -17.56
N TRP A 81 4.76 -7.71 -16.52
CA TRP A 81 5.90 -8.41 -15.90
C TRP A 81 5.98 -9.88 -16.31
N PRO A 82 7.20 -10.44 -16.46
CA PRO A 82 7.36 -11.86 -16.70
C PRO A 82 6.96 -12.68 -15.46
N PRO A 83 6.50 -13.94 -15.62
CA PRO A 83 6.04 -14.80 -14.53
C PRO A 83 7.01 -14.93 -13.35
N GLU A 84 8.31 -14.99 -13.62
CA GLU A 84 9.36 -15.12 -12.60
C GLU A 84 9.40 -13.89 -11.69
N ARG A 85 9.13 -12.70 -12.26
CA ARG A 85 9.09 -11.45 -11.50
C ARG A 85 7.82 -11.35 -10.65
N LEU A 86 6.69 -11.82 -11.16
CA LEU A 86 5.46 -11.95 -10.38
C LEU A 86 5.64 -12.91 -9.19
N ARG A 87 6.29 -14.05 -9.41
CA ARG A 87 6.65 -14.98 -8.33
C ARG A 87 7.51 -14.31 -7.27
N ARG A 88 8.52 -13.53 -7.67
CA ARG A 88 9.35 -12.76 -6.72
C ARG A 88 8.56 -11.72 -5.95
N LEU A 89 7.61 -11.03 -6.57
CA LEU A 89 6.73 -10.07 -5.88
C LEU A 89 5.95 -10.73 -4.74
N VAL A 90 5.31 -11.86 -5.03
CA VAL A 90 4.53 -12.65 -4.04
C VAL A 90 5.44 -13.16 -2.93
N GLN A 91 6.65 -13.64 -3.26
CA GLN A 91 7.65 -14.02 -2.25
C GLN A 91 8.03 -12.83 -1.36
N SER A 92 8.33 -11.67 -1.95
CA SER A 92 8.70 -10.46 -1.20
C SER A 92 7.58 -10.00 -0.28
N ALA A 93 6.32 -10.06 -0.72
CA ALA A 93 5.17 -9.72 0.13
C ALA A 93 5.11 -10.57 1.40
N LEU A 94 5.56 -11.83 1.33
CA LEU A 94 5.57 -12.79 2.45
C LEU A 94 6.85 -12.72 3.32
N ARG A 95 7.90 -12.01 2.87
CA ARG A 95 9.21 -11.87 3.56
C ARG A 95 9.34 -10.54 4.28
N PHE A 96 8.57 -10.34 5.35
CA PHE A 96 8.61 -9.11 6.14
C PHE A 96 9.96 -8.86 6.80
N ASP A 97 10.65 -9.94 7.20
CA ASP A 97 12.00 -9.92 7.78
C ASP A 97 13.00 -9.18 6.89
N LEU A 98 12.93 -9.42 5.58
CA LEU A 98 13.82 -8.78 4.60
C LEU A 98 13.43 -7.34 4.26
N ARG A 99 12.27 -6.88 4.71
CA ARG A 99 11.71 -5.57 4.35
C ARG A 99 11.69 -4.61 5.52
N GLN A 100 12.19 -4.98 6.69
CA GLN A 100 12.32 -4.04 7.80
C GLN A 100 13.32 -2.92 7.44
N ALA A 101 12.95 -1.70 7.76
CA ALA A 101 13.78 -0.52 7.59
C ALA A 101 13.56 0.47 8.74
N GLU A 102 14.53 1.36 8.88
CA GLU A 102 14.48 2.47 9.81
C GLU A 102 14.69 3.78 9.05
N ALA A 103 13.94 4.81 9.43
CA ALA A 103 14.09 6.15 8.89
C ALA A 103 13.97 7.15 10.05
N GLY A 104 15.11 7.70 10.46
CA GLY A 104 15.18 8.51 11.68
C GLY A 104 14.84 7.66 12.91
N ASN A 105 13.79 8.04 13.64
CA ASN A 105 13.29 7.31 14.81
C ASN A 105 12.07 6.41 14.51
N GLU A 106 11.72 6.21 13.22
CA GLU A 106 10.57 5.40 12.83
C GLU A 106 10.99 4.04 12.27
N LYS A 107 10.36 2.98 12.78
CA LYS A 107 10.37 1.66 12.15
C LYS A 107 9.40 1.67 10.99
N ARG A 108 9.82 1.10 9.86
CA ARG A 108 9.04 1.06 8.63
C ARG A 108 9.17 -0.30 7.96
N LEU A 109 8.15 -0.64 7.19
CA LEU A 109 8.20 -1.77 6.27
C LEU A 109 8.46 -1.22 4.87
N ARG A 110 9.54 -1.67 4.20
CA ARG A 110 9.86 -1.28 2.82
C ARG A 110 8.78 -1.75 1.85
N CYS A 111 8.51 -0.90 0.86
CA CYS A 111 7.56 -1.21 -0.21
C CYS A 111 8.00 -2.47 -0.97
N ILE A 112 7.06 -3.38 -1.25
CA ILE A 112 7.33 -4.59 -2.05
C ILE A 112 7.68 -4.30 -3.52
N PHE A 113 7.33 -3.11 -3.99
CA PHE A 113 7.58 -2.69 -5.37
C PHE A 113 8.87 -1.90 -5.52
N ARG A 114 9.64 -1.70 -4.44
CA ARG A 114 10.98 -1.12 -4.54
C ARG A 114 11.96 -2.22 -4.89
N ASP A 115 12.74 -2.00 -5.94
CA ASP A 115 13.89 -2.83 -6.23
C ASP A 115 15.00 -2.60 -5.19
N ASP A 116 15.51 -3.66 -4.57
CA ASP A 116 16.47 -3.51 -3.49
C ASP A 116 17.89 -3.17 -3.98
N GLU A 117 18.22 -3.39 -5.26
CA GLU A 117 19.53 -3.05 -5.82
C GLU A 117 19.54 -1.61 -6.33
N SER A 118 18.69 -1.32 -7.32
CA SER A 118 18.58 -0.02 -8.00
C SER A 118 17.81 1.04 -7.21
N LYS A 119 17.03 0.63 -6.21
CA LYS A 119 16.12 1.48 -5.39
C LYS A 119 14.93 2.06 -6.16
N VAL A 120 14.79 1.73 -7.44
CA VAL A 120 13.72 2.19 -8.33
C VAL A 120 12.37 1.58 -7.94
N CYS A 121 11.31 2.37 -8.08
CA CYS A 121 9.94 1.87 -7.96
C CYS A 121 9.52 1.11 -9.23
N LEU A 122 9.29 -0.19 -9.09
CA LEU A 122 8.97 -1.08 -10.19
C LEU A 122 7.57 -0.85 -10.79
N VAL A 123 6.69 -0.15 -10.07
CA VAL A 123 5.32 0.17 -10.48
C VAL A 123 5.09 1.68 -10.57
N HIS A 124 6.16 2.47 -10.75
CA HIS A 124 6.10 3.93 -10.74
C HIS A 124 4.96 4.54 -11.60
N PRO A 125 4.69 4.08 -12.84
CA PRO A 125 3.62 4.65 -13.67
C PRO A 125 2.21 4.47 -13.11
N VAL A 126 1.99 3.43 -12.30
CA VAL A 126 0.69 3.03 -11.75
C VAL A 126 0.66 3.17 -10.22
N ARG A 127 1.59 3.96 -9.67
CA ARG A 127 1.69 4.19 -8.23
C ARG A 127 0.37 4.71 -7.65
N PRO A 128 0.01 4.30 -6.42
CA PRO A 128 -1.25 4.67 -5.77
C PRO A 128 -1.27 6.14 -5.36
N PHE A 129 -2.45 6.64 -4.98
CA PHE A 129 -2.72 7.99 -4.48
C PHE A 129 -1.69 8.41 -3.45
N ALA A 130 -1.48 7.59 -2.41
CA ALA A 130 -0.52 7.87 -1.34
C ALA A 130 0.89 8.19 -1.87
N CYS A 131 1.34 7.55 -2.96
CA CYS A 131 2.62 7.84 -3.59
C CYS A 131 2.57 9.00 -4.58
N ARG A 132 1.44 9.23 -5.26
CA ARG A 132 1.27 10.34 -6.21
C ARG A 132 1.21 11.70 -5.51
N ILE A 133 0.53 11.75 -4.37
CA ILE A 133 0.38 12.97 -3.56
C ILE A 133 1.66 13.29 -2.78
N PHE A 134 2.47 12.28 -2.51
CA PHE A 134 3.67 12.43 -1.70
C PHE A 134 4.69 13.33 -2.39
N GLY A 135 5.11 14.39 -1.70
CA GLY A 135 6.08 15.35 -2.23
C GLY A 135 5.48 16.34 -3.22
N LEU A 136 4.15 16.42 -3.36
CA LEU A 136 3.49 17.56 -4.01
C LEU A 136 3.59 18.81 -3.12
N LEU A 137 3.55 19.99 -3.75
CA LEU A 137 3.57 21.25 -3.03
C LEU A 137 2.22 21.46 -2.34
N LYS A 138 2.27 21.66 -1.02
CA LYS A 138 1.09 21.96 -0.20
C LYS A 138 0.84 23.46 -0.11
N GLU A 139 -0.35 23.81 0.37
CA GLU A 139 -0.77 25.20 0.60
C GLU A 139 0.15 25.97 1.55
N ASP A 140 0.83 25.28 2.47
CA ASP A 140 1.79 25.87 3.40
C ASP A 140 3.19 26.07 2.78
N GLY A 141 3.34 25.79 1.49
CA GLY A 141 4.60 25.91 0.75
C GLY A 141 5.61 24.80 1.03
N LYS A 142 5.21 23.73 1.74
CA LYS A 142 6.10 22.62 2.10
C LYS A 142 5.84 21.37 1.27
N ARG A 143 6.82 20.47 1.32
CA ARG A 143 6.80 19.13 0.73
C ARG A 143 7.14 18.09 1.79
N GLU A 144 6.65 16.87 1.63
CA GLU A 144 7.14 15.73 2.41
C GLU A 144 8.53 15.27 1.95
N CYS A 145 8.91 15.59 0.72
CA CYS A 145 10.18 15.19 0.14
C CYS A 145 10.66 16.17 -0.94
N GLU A 146 11.84 16.73 -0.72
CA GLU A 146 12.52 17.66 -1.64
C GLU A 146 13.04 16.97 -2.93
N GLU A 147 13.14 15.64 -2.91
CA GLU A 147 13.62 14.84 -4.04
C GLU A 147 12.50 14.47 -5.02
N VAL A 148 11.25 14.75 -4.66
CA VAL A 148 10.09 14.57 -5.54
C VAL A 148 9.69 15.93 -6.08
N ARG A 149 9.71 16.07 -7.41
CA ARG A 149 9.47 17.35 -8.09
C ARG A 149 8.26 17.24 -9.01
N ASP A 150 7.43 18.27 -8.99
CA ASP A 150 6.35 18.42 -9.96
C ASP A 150 6.97 18.66 -11.34
N LEU A 151 6.42 18.02 -12.37
CA LEU A 151 6.83 18.21 -13.75
C LEU A 151 6.18 19.46 -14.38
N ASN A 152 5.18 20.04 -13.74
CA ASN A 152 4.54 21.29 -14.17
C ASN A 152 5.34 22.52 -13.70
N HIS A 153 5.33 23.57 -14.54
CA HIS A 153 5.90 24.87 -14.21
C HIS A 153 4.91 25.99 -14.59
N PRO A 154 4.44 26.81 -13.62
CA PRO A 154 4.71 26.72 -12.18
C PRO A 154 4.15 25.42 -11.57
N GLU A 155 4.70 25.03 -10.42
CA GLU A 155 4.28 23.82 -9.72
C GLU A 155 2.81 23.93 -9.28
N THR A 156 2.09 22.82 -9.32
CA THR A 156 0.69 22.79 -8.88
C THR A 156 0.63 22.72 -7.36
N VAL A 157 0.03 23.73 -6.74
CA VAL A 157 -0.33 23.68 -5.31
C VAL A 157 -1.58 22.83 -5.15
N ILE A 158 -1.51 21.81 -4.29
CA ILE A 158 -2.61 20.89 -4.05
C ILE A 158 -3.18 21.14 -2.66
N THR A 159 -4.49 21.42 -2.60
CA THR A 159 -5.20 21.66 -1.35
C THR A 159 -5.67 20.36 -0.71
N GLN A 160 -5.83 20.38 0.61
CA GLN A 160 -6.30 19.20 1.35
C GLN A 160 -7.73 18.81 0.93
N ASP A 161 -8.62 19.79 0.75
CA ASP A 161 -10.01 19.56 0.32
C ASP A 161 -10.07 18.93 -1.08
N TYR A 162 -9.17 19.34 -1.97
CA TYR A 162 -9.08 18.75 -3.30
C TYR A 162 -8.71 17.27 -3.22
N LEU A 163 -7.70 16.91 -2.43
CA LEU A 163 -7.30 15.52 -2.21
C LEU A 163 -8.43 14.68 -1.62
N ILE A 164 -9.11 15.21 -0.60
CA ILE A 164 -10.27 14.55 0.03
C ILE A 164 -11.35 14.29 -1.02
N SER A 165 -11.67 15.29 -1.86
CA SER A 165 -12.70 15.16 -2.90
C SER A 165 -12.37 14.12 -3.98
N LEU A 166 -11.08 13.93 -4.29
CA LEU A 166 -10.63 12.90 -5.24
C LEU A 166 -10.70 11.52 -4.60
N GLN A 167 -10.17 11.38 -3.38
CA GLN A 167 -10.14 10.10 -2.66
C GLN A 167 -11.56 9.61 -2.31
N ALA A 168 -12.48 10.50 -1.97
CA ALA A 168 -13.88 10.16 -1.68
C ALA A 168 -14.55 9.36 -2.83
N LYS A 169 -14.23 9.69 -4.09
CA LYS A 169 -14.77 8.99 -5.27
C LYS A 169 -14.22 7.57 -5.43
N VAL A 170 -13.03 7.32 -4.89
CA VAL A 170 -12.42 5.98 -4.89
C VAL A 170 -13.11 5.09 -3.84
N LEU A 171 -13.54 5.67 -2.71
CA LEU A 171 -14.21 4.94 -1.62
C LEU A 171 -15.45 4.20 -2.10
N GLU A 172 -16.26 4.83 -2.94
CA GLU A 172 -17.51 4.27 -3.48
C GLU A 172 -17.31 2.94 -4.22
N ASN A 173 -16.12 2.72 -4.77
CA ASN A 173 -15.76 1.56 -5.59
C ASN A 173 -14.68 0.69 -4.94
N SER A 174 -14.35 0.95 -3.67
CA SER A 174 -13.32 0.24 -2.92
C SER A 174 -13.96 -0.54 -1.79
N GLU A 175 -13.47 -1.76 -1.61
CA GLU A 175 -13.74 -2.55 -0.42
C GLU A 175 -13.23 -1.81 0.81
N SER A 176 -13.96 -2.03 1.90
CA SER A 176 -13.67 -1.51 3.23
C SER A 176 -13.57 -2.66 4.22
N TYR A 177 -13.03 -2.38 5.39
CA TYR A 177 -13.02 -3.35 6.47
C TYR A 177 -13.15 -2.66 7.81
N GLN A 178 -13.88 -3.26 8.74
CA GLN A 178 -14.07 -2.76 10.09
C GLN A 178 -13.09 -3.46 11.04
N PRO A 179 -11.92 -2.86 11.35
CA PRO A 179 -10.94 -3.49 12.24
C PRO A 179 -11.38 -3.51 13.71
N PHE A 180 -12.26 -2.59 14.11
CA PHE A 180 -12.76 -2.42 15.46
C PHE A 180 -14.28 -2.61 15.47
N PRO A 181 -14.82 -3.63 16.17
CA PRO A 181 -16.25 -3.86 16.23
C PRO A 181 -17.00 -2.60 16.72
N GLY A 182 -17.95 -2.11 15.92
CA GLY A 182 -18.76 -0.93 16.24
C GLY A 182 -18.22 0.41 15.73
N GLU A 183 -17.04 0.46 15.09
CA GLU A 183 -16.49 1.68 14.48
C GLU A 183 -16.78 1.82 12.97
N GLU A 184 -16.44 2.98 12.41
CA GLU A 184 -16.47 3.18 10.96
C GLU A 184 -15.53 2.22 10.21
N GLU A 185 -15.89 1.92 8.98
CA GLU A 185 -15.06 1.08 8.12
C GLU A 185 -13.84 1.86 7.61
N ILE A 186 -12.70 1.18 7.52
CA ILE A 186 -11.48 1.71 6.91
C ILE A 186 -11.41 1.23 5.47
N HIS A 187 -11.19 2.14 4.53
CA HIS A 187 -11.10 1.83 3.09
C HIS A 187 -9.67 1.76 2.56
N PHE A 188 -8.68 2.18 3.35
CA PHE A 188 -7.29 2.22 2.93
C PHE A 188 -6.42 1.45 3.91
N PHE A 189 -5.77 0.42 3.40
CA PHE A 189 -4.84 -0.41 4.15
C PHE A 189 -3.55 -0.57 3.37
N PRO A 190 -2.43 -0.92 4.02
CA PRO A 190 -1.22 -1.34 3.32
C PRO A 190 -1.51 -2.35 2.21
N PHE A 191 -0.76 -2.30 1.11
CA PHE A 191 -0.87 -3.29 0.02
C PHE A 191 -0.93 -4.73 0.55
N GLU A 192 -0.10 -5.04 1.56
CA GLU A 192 -0.01 -6.35 2.18
C GLU A 192 -1.35 -6.82 2.77
N PHE A 193 -2.14 -5.93 3.35
CA PHE A 193 -3.46 -6.29 3.86
C PHE A 193 -4.37 -6.81 2.73
N TRP A 194 -4.48 -6.04 1.64
CA TRP A 194 -5.28 -6.44 0.48
C TRP A 194 -4.77 -7.75 -0.12
N PHE A 195 -3.45 -7.88 -0.26
CA PHE A 195 -2.81 -9.10 -0.72
C PHE A 195 -3.20 -10.32 0.14
N PHE A 196 -3.13 -10.21 1.47
CA PHE A 196 -3.50 -11.30 2.36
C PHE A 196 -5.00 -11.57 2.41
N ARG A 197 -5.83 -10.55 2.21
CA ARG A 197 -7.28 -10.69 2.12
C ARG A 197 -7.67 -11.64 0.99
N TYR A 198 -7.07 -11.46 -0.19
CA TYR A 198 -7.38 -12.31 -1.36
C TYR A 198 -6.69 -13.68 -1.33
N ILE A 199 -5.56 -13.83 -0.63
CA ILE A 199 -4.89 -15.13 -0.52
C ILE A 199 -5.50 -16.03 0.57
N PHE A 200 -5.90 -15.43 1.70
CA PHE A 200 -6.37 -16.14 2.88
C PHE A 200 -7.87 -15.95 3.11
N SER A 201 -8.21 -14.97 3.95
CA SER A 201 -9.56 -14.55 4.27
C SER A 201 -9.49 -13.13 4.86
N PRO A 202 -10.60 -12.40 4.91
CA PRO A 202 -10.69 -11.10 5.57
C PRO A 202 -10.18 -11.11 7.02
N GLU A 203 -10.60 -12.10 7.81
CA GLU A 203 -10.29 -12.23 9.23
C GLU A 203 -8.80 -12.53 9.40
N ARG A 204 -8.25 -13.40 8.55
CA ARG A 204 -6.83 -13.74 8.57
C ARG A 204 -5.97 -12.55 8.16
N ALA A 205 -6.39 -11.76 7.17
CA ALA A 205 -5.70 -10.54 6.77
C ALA A 205 -5.69 -9.50 7.90
N LEU A 206 -6.82 -9.31 8.59
CA LEU A 206 -6.89 -8.42 9.74
C LEU A 206 -5.98 -8.90 10.88
N GLN A 207 -5.95 -10.21 11.15
CA GLN A 207 -5.05 -10.77 12.17
C GLN A 207 -3.58 -10.47 11.83
N ILE A 208 -3.16 -10.69 10.57
CA ILE A 208 -1.81 -10.38 10.10
C ILE A 208 -1.53 -8.89 10.21
N TYR A 209 -2.48 -8.05 9.83
CA TYR A 209 -2.34 -6.60 9.94
C TYR A 209 -2.09 -6.16 11.38
N ARG A 210 -2.95 -6.59 12.31
CA ARG A 210 -2.88 -6.23 13.74
C ARG A 210 -1.63 -6.77 14.43
N GLU A 211 -1.28 -8.03 14.18
CA GLU A 211 -0.27 -8.74 14.98
C GLU A 211 1.13 -8.70 14.37
N ILE A 212 1.24 -8.31 13.10
CA ILE A 212 2.52 -8.23 12.38
C ILE A 212 2.73 -6.83 11.80
N LEU A 213 1.88 -6.37 10.86
CA LEU A 213 2.14 -5.13 10.14
C LEU A 213 2.14 -3.89 11.05
N VAL A 214 1.15 -3.78 11.94
CA VAL A 214 1.02 -2.68 12.90
C VAL A 214 2.26 -2.59 13.80
N PRO A 215 2.69 -3.65 14.52
CA PRO A 215 3.91 -3.61 15.33
C PRO A 215 5.21 -3.38 14.54
N MET A 216 5.25 -3.68 13.24
CA MET A 216 6.42 -3.49 12.38
C MET A 216 6.59 -2.06 11.86
N SER A 217 5.56 -1.22 11.96
CA SER A 217 5.56 0.12 11.39
C SER A 217 5.11 1.13 12.43
N THR A 218 6.00 2.06 12.80
CA THR A 218 5.70 3.15 13.74
C THR A 218 4.49 3.97 13.28
N PRO A 219 4.34 4.37 11.99
CA PRO A 219 3.13 5.02 11.50
C PRO A 219 1.84 4.20 11.71
N LEU A 220 1.88 2.89 11.43
CA LEU A 220 0.70 2.02 11.61
C LEU A 220 0.38 1.83 13.10
N THR A 221 1.39 1.73 13.96
CA THR A 221 1.20 1.68 15.42
C THR A 221 0.51 2.94 15.93
N LYS A 222 0.99 4.14 15.53
CA LYS A 222 0.38 5.42 15.93
C LYS A 222 -1.09 5.49 15.50
N LEU A 223 -1.37 5.14 14.25
CA LEU A 223 -2.74 5.11 13.73
C LEU A 223 -3.61 4.14 14.54
N TRP A 224 -3.14 2.90 14.75
CA TRP A 224 -3.87 1.88 15.48
C TRP A 224 -4.15 2.28 16.94
N GLN A 225 -3.18 2.89 17.63
CA GLN A 225 -3.33 3.35 19.01
C GLN A 225 -4.35 4.50 19.12
N LYS A 226 -4.34 5.46 18.18
CA LYS A 226 -5.30 6.56 18.18
C LYS A 226 -6.75 6.06 18.16
N HIS A 227 -7.04 5.00 17.39
CA HIS A 227 -8.36 4.38 17.38
C HIS A 227 -8.68 3.66 18.71
N GLN A 228 -7.69 3.03 19.35
CA GLN A 228 -7.89 2.40 20.66
C GLN A 228 -8.09 3.39 21.80
N GLU A 229 -7.50 4.58 21.74
CA GLU A 229 -7.65 5.61 22.78
C GLU A 229 -9.06 6.23 22.73
N ILE A 230 -9.62 6.44 21.54
CA ILE A 230 -11.02 6.89 21.35
C ILE A 230 -12.03 5.87 21.94
N GLN A 231 -11.65 4.61 22.12
CA GLN A 231 -12.50 3.57 22.73
C GLN A 231 -12.55 3.62 24.27
N HIS A 232 -11.65 4.38 24.90
CA HIS A 232 -11.50 4.43 26.36
C HIS A 232 -11.84 5.81 26.96
N GLU A 233 -12.34 6.74 26.15
CA GLU A 233 -12.98 8.00 26.56
C GLU A 233 -14.52 7.88 26.49
#